data_AF-A0A962YUR5-F1
#
_entry.id   AF-A0A962YUR5-F1
#
_cell.length_a   1.000
_cell.length_b   1.000
_cell.length_c   1.000
_cell.angle_alpha   90.00
_cell.angle_beta   90.00
_cell.angle_gamma   90.00
#
_symmetry.space_group_name_H-M   'P 1'
#
loop_
_entity.id
_entity.type
_entity.pdbx_description
1 polymer ?
#
loop_
_entity_poly.entity_id
_entity_poly.type
_entity_poly.pdbx_seq_one_letter_code
_entity_poly.pdbx_strand_id
1 'polypeptide(L)'
;LPLAIWLGQREKGKLPFEKARKIVEQYHQTHPIQALADGTAFRRQAAPLDLQDPHYAPERILVVERDDLVDMLIRNRFHLTAKAVVVSRTGYPEPVFAACREFLRNHPDTPVQLVHDASTQGFALAAQLADESKWRFARARLSDLGISRAALQRGATLPWLSTRRFQRNGAFGGNPAKMLRAGYRVPLDYIGPKPLIGLLSAAVVGGALLLAPETLNAASGSEVEVDYG
;
A
#
# COMPACT_ATOMS: atom_id res chain seq x y z
N LEU A 1 4.62 10.66 49.17
CA LEU A 1 6.00 10.19 48.89
C LEU A 1 6.67 9.88 50.21
N PRO A 2 7.53 8.85 50.35
CA PRO A 2 7.91 7.82 49.37
C PRO A 2 8.09 6.40 49.96
N LEU A 3 8.28 5.40 49.08
CA LEU A 3 8.70 3.99 49.22
C LEU A 3 7.69 3.09 48.48
N ALA A 4 7.93 2.45 47.35
CA ALA A 4 9.08 2.34 46.45
C ALA A 4 8.47 2.00 45.07
N ILE A 5 8.46 2.93 44.11
CA ILE A 5 9.36 2.90 42.95
C ILE A 5 10.37 1.76 43.06
N TRP A 6 10.10 0.64 42.39
CA TRP A 6 11.04 -0.23 41.65
C TRP A 6 10.56 -1.69 41.67
N LEU A 7 9.99 -2.14 40.55
CA LEU A 7 9.86 -3.53 40.06
C LEU A 7 8.80 -3.50 38.96
N GLY A 8 9.10 -3.66 37.68
CA GLY A 8 10.34 -3.83 36.98
C GLY A 8 10.05 -3.46 35.54
N GLN A 9 11.10 -3.13 34.79
CA GLN A 9 11.05 -3.00 33.35
C GLN A 9 10.31 -4.21 32.77
N ARG A 10 9.04 -4.02 32.38
CA ARG A 10 8.33 -4.99 31.55
C ARG A 10 9.14 -5.04 30.27
N GLU A 11 9.93 -6.11 30.12
CA GLU A 11 10.40 -6.54 28.82
C GLU A 11 9.21 -6.36 27.86
N LYS A 12 9.41 -5.57 26.80
CA LYS A 12 8.42 -5.39 25.74
C LYS A 12 8.24 -6.78 25.10
N GLY A 13 7.42 -7.60 25.74
CA GLY A 13 7.17 -8.97 25.37
C GLY A 13 6.58 -8.95 23.98
N LYS A 14 7.35 -9.45 23.01
CA LYS A 14 6.94 -9.54 21.61
C LYS A 14 5.59 -10.28 21.59
N LEU A 15 4.52 -9.56 21.26
CA LEU A 15 3.19 -10.16 21.13
C LEU A 15 3.26 -11.19 19.99
N PRO A 16 3.05 -12.50 20.25
CA PRO A 16 3.11 -13.50 19.19
C PRO A 16 2.04 -13.21 18.14
N PHE A 17 2.36 -13.41 16.86
CA PHE A 17 1.45 -13.12 15.75
C PHE A 17 0.08 -13.79 15.92
N GLU A 18 0.05 -15.06 16.35
CA GLU A 18 -1.21 -15.78 16.61
C GLU A 18 -2.05 -15.13 17.72
N LYS A 19 -1.40 -14.59 18.76
CA LYS A 19 -2.09 -13.89 19.84
C LYS A 19 -2.62 -12.54 19.37
N ALA A 20 -1.83 -11.78 18.59
CA ALA A 20 -2.28 -10.54 17.96
C ALA A 20 -3.49 -10.78 17.05
N ARG A 21 -3.40 -11.79 16.18
CA ARG A 21 -4.48 -12.21 15.28
C ARG A 21 -5.76 -12.53 16.04
N LYS A 22 -5.66 -13.35 17.11
CA LYS A 22 -6.81 -13.71 17.92
C LYS A 22 -7.48 -12.50 18.58
N ILE A 23 -6.68 -11.53 19.04
CA ILE A 23 -7.21 -10.28 19.62
C ILE A 23 -7.97 -9.48 18.55
N VAL A 24 -7.41 -9.35 17.33
CA VAL A 24 -8.07 -8.64 16.22
C VAL A 24 -9.36 -9.36 15.80
N GLU A 25 -9.33 -10.69 15.68
CA GLU A 25 -10.51 -11.50 15.37
C GLU A 25 -11.61 -11.33 16.43
N GLN A 26 -11.24 -11.38 17.73
CA GLN A 26 -12.17 -11.13 18.84
C GLN A 26 -12.73 -9.71 18.79
N TYR A 27 -11.88 -8.72 18.52
CA TYR A 27 -12.31 -7.34 18.40
C TYR A 27 -13.32 -7.18 17.26
N HIS A 28 -13.07 -7.76 16.08
CA HIS A 28 -14.00 -7.72 14.94
C HIS A 28 -15.32 -8.45 15.20
N GLN A 29 -15.32 -9.53 15.98
CA GLN A 29 -16.55 -10.20 16.39
C GLN A 29 -17.41 -9.31 17.29
N THR A 30 -16.76 -8.50 18.12
CA THR A 30 -17.44 -7.63 19.11
C THR A 30 -17.80 -6.27 18.54
N HIS A 31 -16.97 -5.76 17.62
CA HIS A 31 -17.09 -4.46 16.95
C HIS A 31 -16.92 -4.69 15.44
N PRO A 32 -17.97 -5.12 14.72
CA PRO A 32 -17.87 -5.40 13.30
C PRO A 32 -17.50 -4.14 12.54
N ILE A 33 -16.29 -4.14 11.98
CA ILE A 33 -15.82 -3.06 11.11
C ILE A 33 -16.43 -3.31 9.72
N GLN A 34 -17.51 -2.61 9.42
CA GLN A 34 -18.24 -2.76 8.15
C GLN A 34 -17.41 -2.39 6.91
N ALA A 35 -16.33 -1.62 7.09
CA ALA A 35 -15.58 -0.96 6.03
C ALA A 35 -14.10 -1.38 5.97
N LEU A 36 -13.80 -2.66 6.15
CA LEU A 36 -12.43 -3.15 5.99
C LEU A 36 -11.93 -2.98 4.54
N ALA A 37 -10.63 -2.74 4.43
CA ALA A 37 -9.90 -2.79 3.18
C ALA A 37 -9.40 -4.23 3.00
N ASP A 38 -10.23 -5.09 2.42
CA ASP A 38 -9.97 -6.53 2.27
C ASP A 38 -9.79 -6.96 0.81
N GLY A 39 -9.80 -6.00 -0.12
CA GLY A 39 -9.72 -6.23 -1.56
C GLY A 39 -11.03 -6.72 -2.15
N THR A 40 -12.14 -6.49 -1.46
CA THR A 40 -13.47 -6.89 -1.91
C THR A 40 -14.53 -5.81 -1.83
N ALA A 41 -14.24 -4.67 -1.17
CA ALA A 41 -15.21 -3.61 -0.88
C ALA A 41 -15.98 -3.11 -2.11
N PHE A 42 -15.33 -3.07 -3.27
CA PHE A 42 -15.84 -2.54 -4.53
C PHE A 42 -16.16 -3.62 -5.58
N ARG A 43 -16.15 -4.91 -5.22
CA ARG A 43 -16.48 -5.99 -6.17
C ARG A 43 -17.95 -5.97 -6.63
N ARG A 44 -18.86 -5.57 -5.73
CA ARG A 44 -20.31 -5.55 -5.98
C ARG A 44 -20.83 -4.16 -6.34
N GLN A 45 -20.00 -3.12 -6.22
CA GLN A 45 -20.39 -1.77 -6.62
C GLN A 45 -20.13 -1.56 -8.11
N ALA A 46 -21.15 -1.12 -8.83
CA ALA A 46 -21.06 -0.69 -10.22
C ALA A 46 -20.29 0.65 -10.27
N ALA A 47 -18.96 0.56 -10.24
CA ALA A 47 -18.04 1.68 -10.01
C ALA A 47 -18.24 2.38 -8.63
N PRO A 48 -17.18 2.88 -7.98
CA PRO A 48 -17.34 3.86 -6.91
C PRO A 48 -18.22 5.02 -7.40
N LEU A 49 -19.23 5.42 -6.63
CA LEU A 49 -20.21 6.47 -6.98
C LEU A 49 -19.54 7.76 -7.48
N ASP A 50 -18.33 8.04 -6.99
CA ASP A 50 -17.55 9.24 -7.31
C ASP A 50 -16.90 9.21 -8.72
N LEU A 51 -16.74 8.03 -9.35
CA LEU A 51 -16.25 7.95 -10.73
C LEU A 51 -17.31 8.34 -11.77
N GLN A 52 -18.57 8.44 -11.35
CA GLN A 52 -19.67 8.96 -12.16
C GLN A 52 -19.94 10.44 -11.88
N ASP A 53 -19.19 11.09 -10.97
CA ASP A 53 -19.28 12.53 -10.77
C ASP A 53 -18.82 13.24 -12.05
N PRO A 54 -19.68 14.04 -12.70
CA PRO A 54 -19.31 14.79 -13.90
C PRO A 54 -18.15 15.79 -13.69
N HIS A 55 -17.81 16.11 -12.44
CA HIS A 55 -16.65 16.96 -12.10
C HIS A 55 -15.36 16.16 -11.87
N TYR A 56 -15.44 14.83 -11.81
CA TYR A 56 -14.26 13.98 -11.66
C TYR A 56 -13.56 13.77 -13.01
N ALA A 57 -12.48 14.52 -13.23
CA ALA A 57 -11.60 14.41 -14.39
C ALA A 57 -10.26 13.82 -13.96
N PRO A 58 -10.03 12.50 -14.12
CA PRO A 58 -8.75 11.90 -13.79
C PRO A 58 -7.65 12.41 -14.72
N GLU A 59 -6.50 12.75 -14.16
CA GLU A 59 -5.31 13.22 -14.88
C GLU A 59 -4.26 12.12 -15.01
N ARG A 60 -4.45 10.99 -14.31
CA ARG A 60 -3.48 9.90 -14.20
C ARG A 60 -4.13 8.60 -13.73
N ILE A 61 -3.43 7.49 -13.93
CA ILE A 61 -3.84 6.17 -13.47
C ILE A 61 -2.77 5.61 -12.54
N LEU A 62 -3.17 5.25 -11.32
CA LEU A 62 -2.35 4.55 -10.34
C LEU A 62 -2.72 3.06 -10.32
N VAL A 63 -1.76 2.22 -10.66
CA VAL A 63 -1.81 0.76 -10.54
C VAL A 63 -1.15 0.36 -9.23
N VAL A 64 -1.84 -0.41 -8.39
CA VAL A 64 -1.29 -0.94 -7.13
C VAL A 64 -1.11 -2.46 -7.19
N GLU A 65 -0.16 -3.00 -6.43
CA GLU A 65 0.08 -4.46 -6.38
C GLU A 65 -1.08 -5.26 -5.78
N ARG A 66 -1.83 -4.69 -4.82
CA ARG A 66 -2.77 -5.45 -4.00
C ARG A 66 -4.17 -4.80 -3.97
N ASP A 67 -5.21 -5.62 -3.98
CA ASP A 67 -6.60 -5.16 -4.00
C ASP A 67 -7.00 -4.42 -2.71
N ASP A 68 -6.45 -4.80 -1.56
CA ASP A 68 -6.67 -4.12 -0.28
C ASP A 68 -6.11 -2.68 -0.28
N LEU A 69 -5.03 -2.42 -1.01
CA LEU A 69 -4.51 -1.06 -1.18
C LEU A 69 -5.46 -0.18 -2.00
N VAL A 70 -6.15 -0.75 -3.00
CA VAL A 70 -7.21 -0.03 -3.72
C VAL A 70 -8.31 0.40 -2.74
N ASP A 71 -8.75 -0.54 -1.89
CA ASP A 71 -9.79 -0.24 -0.91
C ASP A 71 -9.38 0.90 0.02
N MET A 72 -8.16 0.81 0.58
CA MET A 72 -7.60 1.82 1.46
C MET A 72 -7.53 3.19 0.76
N LEU A 73 -7.00 3.27 -0.46
CA LEU A 73 -6.84 4.53 -1.17
C LEU A 73 -8.19 5.17 -1.53
N ILE A 74 -9.14 4.38 -2.03
CA ILE A 74 -10.46 4.89 -2.43
C ILE A 74 -11.23 5.37 -1.19
N ARG A 75 -11.25 4.60 -0.10
CA ARG A 75 -11.92 4.98 1.16
C ARG A 75 -11.35 6.25 1.77
N ASN A 76 -10.05 6.51 1.56
CA ASN A 76 -9.40 7.74 1.97
C ASN A 76 -9.43 8.85 0.90
N ARG A 77 -10.32 8.76 -0.11
CA ARG A 77 -10.54 9.77 -1.16
C ARG A 77 -9.29 10.14 -1.96
N PHE A 78 -8.28 9.26 -1.99
CA PHE A 78 -7.03 9.50 -2.72
C PHE A 78 -7.29 9.83 -4.19
N HIS A 79 -8.21 9.10 -4.83
CA HIS A 79 -8.57 9.29 -6.22
C HIS A 79 -9.06 10.71 -6.53
N LEU A 80 -9.79 11.35 -5.61
CA LEU A 80 -10.22 12.75 -5.75
C LEU A 80 -9.06 13.72 -5.54
N THR A 81 -8.32 13.56 -4.44
CA THR A 81 -7.23 14.48 -4.06
C THR A 81 -6.08 14.45 -5.08
N ALA A 82 -5.69 13.26 -5.51
CA ALA A 82 -4.62 13.06 -6.47
C ALA A 82 -5.13 13.00 -7.92
N LYS A 83 -6.43 13.26 -8.17
CA LYS A 83 -7.08 13.14 -9.50
C LYS A 83 -6.63 11.90 -10.27
N ALA A 84 -6.61 10.77 -9.58
CA ALA A 84 -5.99 9.54 -10.05
C ALA A 84 -7.00 8.41 -10.04
N VAL A 85 -7.17 7.72 -11.17
CA VAL A 85 -7.90 6.46 -11.14
C VAL A 85 -7.04 5.40 -10.45
N VAL A 86 -7.60 4.72 -9.45
CA VAL A 86 -6.89 3.68 -8.68
C VAL A 86 -7.41 2.30 -9.07
N VAL A 87 -6.51 1.45 -9.56
CA VAL A 87 -6.80 0.04 -9.89
C VAL A 87 -5.66 -0.84 -9.41
N SER A 88 -5.92 -2.13 -9.17
CA SER A 88 -4.86 -3.08 -8.84
C SER A 88 -4.35 -3.81 -10.09
N ARG A 89 -3.20 -4.51 -9.99
CA ARG A 89 -2.69 -5.41 -11.04
C ARG A 89 -3.70 -6.49 -11.47
N THR A 90 -4.64 -6.87 -10.60
CA THR A 90 -5.64 -7.89 -10.92
C THR A 90 -6.71 -7.32 -11.86
N GLY A 91 -6.83 -5.99 -11.95
CA GLY A 91 -7.91 -5.28 -12.63
C GLY A 91 -9.02 -4.88 -11.68
N TYR A 92 -8.79 -4.92 -10.36
CA TYR A 92 -9.77 -4.52 -9.36
C TYR A 92 -9.76 -3.00 -9.15
N PRO A 93 -10.92 -2.32 -9.07
CA PRO A 93 -12.25 -2.86 -9.30
C PRO A 93 -12.54 -2.99 -10.81
N GLU A 94 -13.18 -4.09 -11.21
CA GLU A 94 -13.35 -4.43 -12.64
C GLU A 94 -14.04 -3.34 -13.48
N PRO A 95 -15.15 -2.72 -13.04
CA PRO A 95 -15.79 -1.64 -13.80
C PRO A 95 -14.86 -0.44 -14.04
N VAL A 96 -14.03 -0.13 -13.04
CA VAL A 96 -13.06 0.97 -13.09
C VAL A 96 -11.93 0.65 -14.05
N PHE A 97 -11.42 -0.58 -14.00
CA PHE A 97 -10.39 -1.04 -14.92
C PHE A 97 -10.88 -1.06 -16.38
N ALA A 98 -12.14 -1.47 -16.61
CA ALA A 98 -12.75 -1.40 -17.93
C ALA A 98 -12.84 0.06 -18.43
N ALA A 99 -13.25 1.00 -17.58
CA ALA A 99 -13.27 2.43 -17.91
C ALA A 99 -11.87 3.01 -18.17
N CYS A 100 -10.85 2.58 -17.41
CA CYS A 100 -9.46 2.99 -17.64
C CYS A 100 -8.96 2.64 -19.04
N ARG A 101 -9.30 1.44 -19.53
CA ARG A 101 -8.91 1.00 -20.87
C ARG A 101 -9.50 1.92 -21.92
N GLU A 102 -10.77 2.28 -21.78
CA GLU A 102 -11.43 3.18 -22.71
C GLU A 102 -10.84 4.59 -22.63
N PHE A 103 -10.68 5.11 -21.42
CA PHE A 103 -10.08 6.42 -21.16
C PHE A 103 -8.71 6.57 -21.83
N LEU A 104 -7.82 5.58 -21.69
CA LEU A 104 -6.49 5.62 -22.30
C LEU A 104 -6.47 5.49 -23.82
N ARG A 105 -7.53 4.96 -24.45
CA ARG A 105 -7.66 5.01 -25.92
C ARG A 105 -7.88 6.44 -26.40
N ASN A 106 -8.65 7.22 -25.64
CA ASN A 106 -8.98 8.61 -25.99
C ASN A 106 -7.96 9.63 -25.46
N HIS A 107 -7.24 9.29 -24.38
CA HIS A 107 -6.24 10.14 -23.73
C HIS A 107 -4.88 9.42 -23.65
N PRO A 108 -4.21 9.20 -24.79
CA PRO A 108 -3.01 8.37 -24.87
C PRO A 108 -1.79 8.96 -24.17
N ASP A 109 -1.81 10.21 -23.71
CA ASP A 109 -0.69 10.83 -22.98
C ASP A 109 -0.87 10.76 -21.46
N THR A 110 -1.97 10.17 -20.98
CA THR A 110 -2.23 10.02 -19.55
C THR A 110 -1.15 9.15 -18.88
N PRO A 111 -0.49 9.63 -17.82
CA PRO A 111 0.48 8.85 -17.07
C PRO A 111 -0.14 7.60 -16.43
N VAL A 112 0.56 6.47 -16.53
CA VAL A 112 0.22 5.23 -15.81
C VAL A 112 1.35 4.91 -14.85
N GLN A 113 1.08 4.97 -13.56
CA GLN A 113 2.08 4.81 -12.52
C GLN A 113 1.81 3.52 -11.74
N LEU A 114 2.84 2.74 -11.46
CA LEU A 114 2.76 1.50 -10.69
C LEU A 114 3.35 1.72 -9.30
N VAL A 115 2.68 1.24 -8.25
CA VAL A 115 3.25 1.14 -6.91
C VAL A 115 3.14 -0.28 -6.38
N HIS A 116 4.21 -0.73 -5.72
CA HIS A 116 4.36 -2.10 -5.26
C HIS A 116 5.12 -2.16 -3.92
N ASP A 117 4.98 -3.29 -3.22
CA ASP A 117 5.74 -3.60 -2.00
C ASP A 117 7.21 -3.85 -2.34
N ALA A 118 8.14 -3.61 -1.41
CA ALA A 118 9.54 -3.96 -1.63
C ALA A 118 9.73 -5.48 -1.56
N SER A 119 9.61 -6.17 -2.70
CA SER A 119 9.69 -7.63 -2.80
C SER A 119 10.25 -8.06 -4.15
N THR A 120 10.74 -9.30 -4.26
CA THR A 120 11.20 -9.84 -5.55
C THR A 120 10.09 -9.85 -6.61
N GLN A 121 8.84 -10.07 -6.20
CA GLN A 121 7.68 -10.01 -7.07
C GLN A 121 7.33 -8.57 -7.47
N GLY A 122 7.35 -7.64 -6.51
CA GLY A 122 7.09 -6.22 -6.73
C GLY A 122 8.06 -5.62 -7.74
N PHE A 123 9.37 -5.88 -7.59
CA PHE A 123 10.39 -5.42 -8.54
C PHE A 123 10.24 -5.95 -9.97
N ALA A 124 9.54 -7.08 -10.16
CA ALA A 124 9.28 -7.65 -11.47
C ALA A 124 7.93 -7.21 -12.04
N LEU A 125 7.10 -6.52 -11.26
CA LEU A 125 5.70 -6.30 -11.57
C LEU A 125 5.51 -5.41 -12.81
N ALA A 126 6.33 -4.38 -12.99
CA ALA A 126 6.30 -3.53 -14.18
C ALA A 126 6.48 -4.35 -15.48
N ALA A 127 7.48 -5.24 -15.50
CA ALA A 127 7.74 -6.11 -16.64
C ALA A 127 6.61 -7.14 -16.83
N GLN A 128 6.10 -7.73 -15.75
CA GLN A 128 4.96 -8.66 -15.81
C GLN A 128 3.72 -8.00 -16.41
N LEU A 129 3.38 -6.79 -15.97
CA LEU A 129 2.25 -6.03 -16.52
C LEU A 129 2.46 -5.68 -17.99
N ALA A 130 3.69 -5.37 -18.41
CA ALA A 130 4.00 -5.10 -19.82
C ALA A 130 3.76 -6.32 -20.75
N ASP A 131 3.83 -7.54 -20.21
CA ASP A 131 3.64 -8.79 -20.95
C ASP A 131 2.22 -9.36 -20.80
N GLU A 132 1.46 -8.94 -19.78
CA GLU A 132 0.06 -9.33 -19.59
C GLU A 132 -0.86 -8.71 -20.65
N SER A 133 -1.62 -9.56 -21.37
CA SER A 133 -2.51 -9.15 -22.47
C SER A 133 -3.49 -8.05 -22.06
N LYS A 134 -4.06 -8.15 -20.86
CA LYS A 134 -5.02 -7.17 -20.33
C LYS A 134 -4.39 -5.80 -20.09
N TRP A 135 -3.07 -5.68 -19.95
CA TRP A 135 -2.34 -4.45 -19.62
C TRP A 135 -1.57 -3.85 -20.81
N ARG A 136 -1.60 -4.50 -21.99
CA ARG A 136 -0.89 -4.04 -23.20
C ARG A 136 -1.17 -2.58 -23.58
N PHE A 137 -2.37 -2.08 -23.26
CA PHE A 137 -2.77 -0.69 -23.52
C PHE A 137 -1.93 0.35 -22.74
N ALA A 138 -1.38 -0.02 -21.58
CA ALA A 138 -0.60 0.85 -20.70
C ALA A 138 0.91 0.65 -20.80
N ARG A 139 1.38 -0.40 -21.50
CA ARG A 139 2.80 -0.83 -21.53
C ARG A 139 3.80 0.31 -21.74
N ALA A 140 3.58 1.16 -22.73
CA ALA A 140 4.53 2.22 -23.10
C ALA A 140 4.57 3.39 -22.10
N ARG A 141 3.66 3.41 -21.12
CA ARG A 141 3.41 4.55 -20.21
C ARG A 141 3.71 4.23 -18.75
N LEU A 142 4.01 2.97 -18.46
CA LEU A 142 4.11 2.48 -17.10
C LEU A 142 5.39 3.01 -16.44
N SER A 143 5.22 3.86 -15.43
CA SER A 143 6.32 4.36 -14.58
C SER A 143 6.26 3.69 -13.22
N ASP A 144 7.38 3.18 -12.72
CA ASP A 144 7.47 2.54 -11.41
C ASP A 144 7.74 3.56 -10.30
N LEU A 145 6.86 3.59 -9.30
CA LEU A 145 6.91 4.41 -8.08
C LEU A 145 7.03 3.55 -6.80
N GLY A 146 7.15 2.23 -6.93
CA GLY A 146 7.26 1.32 -5.80
C GLY A 146 8.47 1.58 -4.92
N ILE A 147 8.49 0.91 -3.76
CA ILE A 147 9.69 0.94 -2.90
C ILE A 147 10.82 0.27 -3.66
N SER A 148 11.86 1.01 -4.03
CA SER A 148 12.93 0.47 -4.87
C SER A 148 13.93 -0.38 -4.10
N ARG A 149 14.64 -1.26 -4.82
CA ARG A 149 15.74 -2.04 -4.24
C ARG A 149 16.86 -1.15 -3.69
N ALA A 150 17.17 -0.05 -4.39
CA ALA A 150 18.23 0.88 -3.99
C ALA A 150 17.88 1.57 -2.66
N ALA A 151 16.59 1.78 -2.42
CA ALA A 151 16.12 2.46 -1.24
C ALA A 151 16.14 1.56 0.02
N LEU A 152 16.24 0.24 -0.16
CA LEU A 152 16.49 -0.71 0.94
C LEU A 152 17.95 -0.62 1.41
N GLN A 153 18.30 0.49 2.07
CA GLN A 153 19.64 0.72 2.61
C GLN A 153 19.99 -0.25 3.75
N ARG A 154 21.30 -0.44 3.96
CA ARG A 154 21.81 -1.17 5.13
C ARG A 154 21.68 -0.28 6.37
N GLY A 155 20.94 -0.72 7.38
CA GLY A 155 20.82 -0.03 8.67
C GLY A 155 19.40 0.39 9.04
N ALA A 156 18.50 0.52 8.07
CA ALA A 156 17.09 0.79 8.34
C ALA A 156 16.40 -0.41 9.01
N THR A 157 15.65 -0.16 10.09
CA THR A 157 14.88 -1.19 10.79
C THR A 157 13.53 -1.35 10.10
N LEU A 158 13.53 -2.07 8.98
CA LEU A 158 12.34 -2.26 8.15
C LEU A 158 11.46 -3.41 8.65
N PRO A 159 10.13 -3.29 8.54
CA PRO A 159 9.19 -4.36 8.88
C PRO A 159 9.08 -5.35 7.72
N TRP A 160 9.80 -6.44 7.82
CA TRP A 160 9.76 -7.53 6.86
C TRP A 160 8.62 -8.49 7.16
N LEU A 161 7.76 -8.72 6.18
CA LEU A 161 6.71 -9.74 6.21
C LEU A 161 7.04 -10.84 5.21
N SER A 162 6.88 -12.11 5.60
CA SER A 162 7.05 -13.21 4.67
C SER A 162 5.90 -13.25 3.65
N THR A 163 6.23 -13.49 2.38
CA THR A 163 5.24 -13.69 1.30
C THR A 163 4.71 -15.13 1.26
N ARG A 164 5.31 -16.04 2.03
CA ARG A 164 4.94 -17.46 2.06
C ARG A 164 3.76 -17.67 3.01
N ARG A 165 2.65 -18.23 2.50
CA ARG A 165 1.41 -18.51 3.27
C ARG A 165 1.62 -19.22 4.62
N PHE A 166 2.64 -20.07 4.71
CA PHE A 166 2.93 -20.89 5.90
C PHE A 166 3.96 -20.27 6.86
N GLN A 167 4.70 -19.24 6.43
CA GLN A 167 5.62 -18.50 7.29
C GLN A 167 5.00 -17.13 7.56
N ARG A 168 4.32 -16.98 8.70
CA ARG A 168 3.61 -15.73 9.06
C ARG A 168 4.41 -14.83 10.00
N ASN A 169 5.63 -15.23 10.36
CA ASN A 169 6.46 -14.44 11.26
C ASN A 169 7.02 -13.23 10.50
N GLY A 170 6.77 -12.05 11.06
CA GLY A 170 7.46 -10.83 10.65
C GLY A 170 8.83 -10.72 11.33
N ALA A 171 9.72 -9.93 10.72
CA ALA A 171 11.02 -9.59 11.28
C ALA A 171 11.26 -8.10 11.14
N PHE A 172 11.99 -7.51 12.09
CA PHE A 172 12.43 -6.12 12.01
C PHE A 172 13.92 -6.05 11.71
N GLY A 173 14.29 -5.21 10.75
CA GLY A 173 15.68 -5.01 10.33
C GLY A 173 16.31 -6.24 9.65
N GLY A 174 17.64 -6.29 9.65
CA GLY A 174 18.41 -7.34 8.98
C GLY A 174 18.90 -6.94 7.59
N ASN A 175 19.62 -7.85 6.93
CA ASN A 175 20.22 -7.60 5.62
C ASN A 175 19.16 -7.68 4.50
N PRO A 176 18.85 -6.59 3.76
CA PRO A 176 17.78 -6.59 2.78
C PRO A 176 17.92 -7.64 1.68
N ALA A 177 19.14 -7.87 1.17
CA ALA A 177 19.38 -8.89 0.15
C ALA A 177 19.15 -10.32 0.66
N LYS A 178 19.39 -10.58 1.95
CA LYS A 178 19.05 -11.87 2.59
C LYS A 178 17.54 -12.00 2.75
N MET A 179 16.86 -10.95 3.21
CA MET A 179 15.41 -10.95 3.43
C MET A 179 14.64 -11.17 2.12
N LEU A 180 14.99 -10.44 1.06
CA LEU A 180 14.41 -10.60 -0.27
C LEU A 180 14.59 -12.01 -0.82
N ARG A 181 15.80 -12.60 -0.72
CA ARG A 181 16.06 -13.98 -1.16
C ARG A 181 15.27 -15.02 -0.35
N ALA A 182 15.01 -14.75 0.92
CA ALA A 182 14.20 -15.61 1.77
C ALA A 182 12.69 -15.51 1.49
N GLY A 183 12.26 -14.60 0.59
CA GLY A 183 10.85 -14.39 0.27
C GLY A 183 10.14 -13.48 1.26
N TYR A 184 10.85 -12.49 1.81
CA TYR A 184 10.21 -11.42 2.57
C TYR A 184 9.95 -10.20 1.70
N ARG A 185 8.99 -9.39 2.13
CA ARG A 185 8.64 -8.10 1.57
C ARG A 185 8.60 -7.02 2.64
N VAL A 186 8.80 -5.77 2.24
CA VAL A 186 8.41 -4.60 3.05
C VAL A 186 7.10 -4.07 2.46
N PRO A 187 5.97 -4.15 3.18
CA PRO A 187 4.67 -3.79 2.64
C PRO A 187 4.51 -2.28 2.58
N LEU A 188 4.04 -1.70 1.49
CA LEU A 188 3.94 -0.24 1.30
C LEU A 188 3.21 0.48 2.45
N ASP A 189 2.18 -0.17 2.97
CA ASP A 189 1.29 0.26 4.05
C ASP A 189 1.82 -0.09 5.45
N TYR A 190 3.13 -0.32 5.61
CA TYR A 190 3.72 -0.42 6.95
C TYR A 190 3.68 0.92 7.71
N ILE A 191 3.55 2.03 6.99
CA ILE A 191 3.30 3.36 7.55
C ILE A 191 1.80 3.63 7.61
N GLY A 192 1.38 4.50 8.53
CA GLY A 192 -0.03 4.87 8.68
C GLY A 192 -0.63 5.47 7.39
N PRO A 193 -1.96 5.38 7.18
CA PRO A 193 -2.61 5.82 5.95
C PRO A 193 -2.35 7.29 5.60
N LYS A 194 -2.42 8.21 6.57
CA LYS A 194 -2.23 9.66 6.32
C LYS A 194 -0.84 10.00 5.77
N PRO A 195 0.27 9.57 6.41
CA PRO A 195 1.61 9.66 5.83
C PRO A 195 1.73 9.03 4.44
N LEU A 196 1.16 7.83 4.25
CA LEU A 196 1.24 7.12 2.98
C LEU A 196 0.55 7.89 1.85
N ILE A 197 -0.66 8.40 2.10
CA ILE A 197 -1.43 9.19 1.15
C ILE A 197 -0.69 10.46 0.76
N GLY A 198 -0.10 11.16 1.73
CA GLY A 198 0.70 12.35 1.46
C GLY A 198 1.90 12.06 0.55
N LEU A 199 2.67 11.03 0.88
CA LEU A 199 3.83 10.61 0.09
C LEU A 199 3.43 10.12 -1.32
N LEU A 200 2.38 9.31 -1.42
CA LEU A 200 1.87 8.85 -2.71
C LEU A 200 1.37 10.00 -3.56
N SER A 201 0.65 10.96 -2.97
CA SER A 201 0.14 12.13 -3.70
C SER A 201 1.29 12.95 -4.26
N ALA A 202 2.33 13.18 -3.46
CA ALA A 202 3.54 13.87 -3.91
C ALA A 202 4.27 13.10 -5.03
N ALA A 203 4.44 11.79 -4.89
CA ALA A 203 5.12 10.96 -5.90
C ALA A 203 4.34 10.89 -7.22
N VAL A 204 3.02 10.72 -7.12
CA VAL A 204 2.10 10.60 -8.26
C VAL A 204 1.99 11.92 -9.03
N VAL A 205 1.88 13.06 -8.32
CA VAL A 205 1.82 14.40 -8.95
C VAL A 205 3.19 14.85 -9.46
N GLY A 206 4.25 14.67 -8.67
CA GLY A 206 5.59 15.15 -8.98
C GLY A 206 6.31 14.33 -10.04
N GLY A 207 5.85 13.11 -10.35
CA GLY A 207 6.48 12.23 -11.33
C GLY A 207 7.91 11.78 -10.96
N ALA A 208 8.36 12.08 -9.73
CA ALA A 208 9.75 11.92 -9.31
C ALA A 208 9.90 10.77 -8.29
N LEU A 209 10.54 9.71 -8.80
CA LEU A 209 11.40 8.69 -8.17
C LEU A 209 11.02 8.11 -6.79
N LEU A 210 10.50 6.88 -6.86
CA LEU A 210 10.67 5.74 -5.94
C LEU A 210 10.62 6.09 -4.45
N LEU A 211 9.55 5.66 -3.78
CA LEU A 211 9.38 5.83 -2.35
C LEU A 211 10.59 5.28 -1.58
N ALA A 212 11.37 6.17 -0.99
CA ALA A 212 12.51 5.78 -0.17
C ALA A 212 12.02 5.32 1.21
N PRO A 213 12.50 4.19 1.75
CA PRO A 213 12.24 3.78 3.12
C PRO A 213 12.63 4.84 4.15
N GLU A 214 13.59 5.72 3.86
CA GLU A 214 13.95 6.83 4.74
C GLU A 214 12.86 7.90 4.81
N THR A 215 12.20 8.22 3.69
CA THR A 215 11.06 9.16 3.68
C THR A 215 9.84 8.54 4.33
N LEU A 216 9.62 7.23 4.13
CA LEU A 216 8.58 6.45 4.82
C LEU A 216 8.85 6.40 6.35
N ASN A 217 10.09 6.15 6.77
CA ASN A 217 10.48 6.11 8.19
C ASN A 217 10.41 7.51 8.84
N ALA A 218 10.83 8.57 8.15
CA ALA A 218 10.73 9.94 8.66
C ALA A 218 9.27 10.36 8.87
N ALA A 219 8.37 9.96 7.96
CA ALA A 219 6.93 10.25 8.09
C ALA A 219 6.24 9.45 9.21
N SER A 220 6.84 8.34 9.67
CA SER A 220 6.39 7.61 10.86
C SER A 220 6.96 8.14 12.18
N GLY A 221 7.93 9.07 12.13
CA GLY A 221 8.58 9.68 13.30
C GLY A 221 7.89 10.95 13.83
N SER A 222 6.94 11.53 13.09
CA SER A 222 6.09 12.61 13.59
C SER A 222 4.95 12.02 14.41
N GLU A 223 5.13 12.06 15.73
CA GLU A 223 4.15 12.00 16.81
C GLU A 223 2.78 11.38 16.50
N VAL A 224 2.50 10.28 17.21
CA VAL A 224 1.12 9.88 17.52
C VAL A 224 0.51 11.01 18.37
N GLU A 225 -0.12 11.98 17.71
CA GLU A 225 -1.03 12.91 18.37
C GLU A 225 -2.22 12.07 18.85
N VAL A 226 -2.20 11.74 20.14
CA VAL A 226 -3.25 10.98 20.79
C VAL A 226 -4.38 11.95 21.09
N ASP A 227 -5.27 12.13 20.11
CA ASP A 227 -6.51 12.88 20.31
C ASP A 227 -7.51 11.94 20.99
N TYR A 228 -7.52 11.94 22.33
CA TYR A 228 -8.62 11.38 23.11
C TYR A 228 -9.70 12.44 23.24
N GLY A 229 -10.69 12.39 22.35
CA GLY A 229 -12.03 12.92 22.59
C GLY A 229 -12.86 11.97 23.44
#